data_AF-A0A1F7WH61-F1
#
_entry.id   AF-A0A1F7WH61-F1
#
_cell.length_a   1.000
_cell.length_b   1.000
_cell.length_c   1.000
_cell.angle_alpha   90.00
_cell.angle_beta   90.00
_cell.angle_gamma   90.00
#
_symmetry.space_group_name_H-M   'P 1'
#
loop_
_entity.id
_entity.type
_entity.pdbx_description
1 polymer ?
#
loop_
_entity_poly.entity_id
_entity_poly.type
_entity_poly.pdbx_seq_one_letter_code
_entity_poly.pdbx_strand_id
1 'polypeptide(L)'
;MGDEIEDLRHNLKVSFSRMKSDIHSNQEKIDKLLEINKQLQEQIKRLESKIVSLEAKPQGLKSELLRSFKRNKKQIIKQRILSLIKGRQMPVAELKEAIVDDKNYCSKATFYRYIDELKKVGIVNSISIDGNDVIVLTQEKAVF
;
A
#
# COMPACT_ATOMS: atom_id res chain seq x y z
N MET A 1 18.60 73.51 -17.47
CA MET A 1 17.13 73.33 -17.62
C MET A 1 16.78 72.63 -18.94
N GLY A 2 17.34 73.01 -20.10
CA GLY A 2 17.11 72.28 -21.36
C GLY A 2 17.69 70.85 -21.39
N ASP A 3 18.93 70.68 -20.92
CA ASP A 3 19.61 69.37 -20.93
C ASP A 3 18.97 68.35 -19.98
N GLU A 4 18.55 68.77 -18.79
CA GLU A 4 17.85 67.91 -17.82
C GLU A 4 16.52 67.38 -18.37
N ILE A 5 15.82 68.17 -19.20
CA ILE A 5 14.58 67.75 -19.84
C ILE A 5 14.87 66.71 -20.95
N GLU A 6 15.94 66.87 -21.71
CA GLU A 6 16.35 65.88 -22.72
C GLU A 6 16.82 64.56 -22.09
N ASP A 7 17.58 64.63 -21.00
CA ASP A 7 17.99 63.44 -20.24
C ASP A 7 16.78 62.70 -19.68
N LEU A 8 15.79 63.43 -19.15
CA LEU A 8 14.55 62.83 -18.67
C LEU A 8 13.77 62.15 -19.80
N ARG A 9 13.67 62.80 -20.97
CA ARG A 9 13.03 62.22 -22.17
C ARG A 9 13.74 60.97 -22.65
N HIS A 10 15.07 60.97 -22.66
CA HIS A 10 15.88 59.82 -23.04
C HIS A 10 15.63 58.64 -22.09
N ASN A 11 15.70 58.89 -20.78
CA ASN A 11 15.46 57.87 -19.76
C ASN A 11 14.04 57.29 -19.83
N LEU A 12 13.03 58.14 -20.05
CA LEU A 12 11.64 57.69 -20.28
C LEU A 12 11.55 56.80 -21.52
N LYS A 13 12.20 57.17 -22.63
CA LYS A 13 12.18 56.38 -23.87
C LYS A 13 12.83 55.01 -23.69
N VAL A 14 13.93 54.92 -22.96
CA VAL A 14 14.61 53.65 -22.63
C VAL A 14 13.72 52.78 -21.74
N SER A 15 13.14 53.36 -20.69
CA SER A 15 12.23 52.64 -19.78
C SER A 15 10.97 52.13 -20.50
N PHE A 16 10.37 52.92 -21.39
CA PHE A 16 9.24 52.45 -22.21
C PHE A 16 9.63 51.31 -23.15
N SER A 17 10.84 51.37 -23.73
CA SER A 17 11.33 50.29 -24.59
C SER A 17 11.51 48.99 -23.81
N ARG A 18 12.04 49.07 -22.59
CA ARG A 18 12.18 47.92 -21.67
C ARG A 18 10.82 47.37 -21.26
N MET A 19 9.90 48.23 -20.81
CA MET A 19 8.53 47.82 -20.45
C MET A 19 7.82 47.13 -21.61
N LYS A 20 7.98 47.64 -22.84
CA LYS A 20 7.38 47.02 -24.04
C LYS A 20 7.95 45.62 -24.29
N SER A 21 9.26 45.44 -24.09
CA SER A 21 9.93 44.14 -24.19
C SER A 21 9.42 43.17 -23.13
N ASP A 22 9.26 43.63 -21.88
CA ASP A 22 8.79 42.82 -20.77
C ASP A 22 7.33 42.39 -20.95
N ILE A 23 6.47 43.31 -21.40
CA ILE A 23 5.07 43.02 -21.74
C ILE A 23 5.01 41.94 -22.82
N HIS A 24 5.84 42.04 -23.85
CA HIS A 24 5.88 41.04 -24.91
C HIS A 24 6.34 39.67 -24.39
N SER A 25 7.43 39.63 -23.61
CA SER A 25 7.92 38.38 -23.01
C SER A 25 6.91 37.74 -22.07
N ASN A 26 6.19 38.55 -21.29
CA ASN A 26 5.16 38.05 -20.39
C ASN A 26 3.94 37.53 -21.15
N GLN A 27 3.56 38.16 -22.27
CA GLN A 27 2.50 37.65 -23.13
C GLN A 27 2.84 36.26 -23.68
N GLU A 28 4.07 36.06 -24.18
CA GLU A 28 4.52 34.74 -24.65
C GLU A 28 4.50 33.68 -23.55
N LYS A 29 4.86 34.04 -22.31
CA LYS A 29 4.80 33.12 -21.16
C LYS A 29 3.35 32.78 -20.82
N ILE A 30 2.44 33.75 -20.85
CA ILE A 30 1.02 33.54 -20.62
C ILE A 30 0.46 32.57 -21.66
N ASP A 31 0.76 32.77 -22.93
CA ASP A 31 0.28 31.90 -24.01
C ASP A 31 0.77 30.45 -23.84
N LYS A 32 2.05 30.27 -23.46
CA LYS A 32 2.61 28.94 -23.13
C LYS A 32 1.93 28.31 -21.92
N LEU A 33 1.67 29.08 -20.86
CA LEU A 33 1.00 28.59 -19.67
C LEU A 33 -0.44 28.16 -19.95
N LEU A 34 -1.15 28.90 -20.81
CA LEU A 34 -2.51 28.54 -21.24
C LEU A 34 -2.53 27.21 -22.01
N GLU A 35 -1.57 27.00 -22.91
CA GLU A 35 -1.46 25.74 -23.66
C GLU A 35 -1.14 24.56 -22.73
N ILE A 36 -0.18 24.71 -21.81
CA ILE A 36 0.14 23.67 -20.81
C ILE A 36 -1.09 23.35 -19.95
N ASN A 37 -1.82 24.38 -19.50
CA ASN A 37 -3.01 24.18 -18.67
C ASN A 37 -4.09 23.39 -19.42
N LYS A 38 -4.32 23.71 -20.69
CA LYS A 38 -5.23 22.95 -21.55
C LYS A 38 -4.83 21.48 -21.65
N GLN A 39 -3.54 21.19 -21.86
CA GLN A 39 -3.04 19.82 -21.93
C GLN A 39 -3.21 19.06 -20.60
N LEU A 40 -2.99 19.73 -19.46
CA LEU A 40 -3.20 19.14 -18.14
C LEU A 40 -4.68 18.84 -17.88
N GLN A 41 -5.58 19.73 -18.27
CA GLN A 41 -7.03 19.50 -18.16
C GLN A 41 -7.47 18.29 -18.98
N GLU A 42 -6.94 18.12 -20.20
CA GLU A 42 -7.21 16.92 -21.01
C GLU A 42 -6.68 15.64 -20.37
N GLN A 43 -5.49 15.68 -19.75
CA GLN A 43 -4.93 14.54 -19.04
C GLN A 43 -5.78 14.17 -17.82
N ILE A 44 -6.22 15.15 -17.03
CA ILE A 44 -7.12 14.93 -15.89
C ILE A 44 -8.40 14.25 -16.36
N LYS A 45 -9.06 14.76 -17.40
CA LYS A 45 -10.28 14.17 -17.95
C LYS A 45 -10.09 12.71 -18.39
N ARG A 46 -8.94 12.38 -19.00
CA ARG A 46 -8.58 11.00 -19.38
C ARG A 46 -8.39 10.11 -18.15
N LEU A 47 -7.75 10.61 -17.10
CA LEU A 47 -7.53 9.86 -15.86
C LEU A 47 -8.84 9.62 -15.11
N GLU A 48 -9.71 10.63 -15.02
CA GLU A 48 -11.05 10.50 -14.43
C GLU A 48 -11.87 9.44 -15.16
N SER A 49 -11.87 9.44 -16.49
CA SER A 49 -12.54 8.40 -17.29
C SER A 49 -11.97 6.99 -17.03
N LYS A 50 -10.64 6.87 -16.86
CA LYS A 50 -10.00 5.60 -16.48
C LYS A 50 -10.41 5.15 -15.09
N ILE A 51 -10.52 6.06 -14.12
CA ILE A 51 -10.97 5.74 -12.76
C ILE A 51 -12.40 5.20 -12.81
N VAL A 52 -13.32 5.90 -13.48
CA VAL A 52 -14.71 5.46 -13.63
C VAL A 52 -14.79 4.07 -14.28
N SER A 53 -14.00 3.80 -15.32
CA SER A 53 -13.98 2.47 -15.96
C SER A 53 -13.36 1.37 -15.10
N LEU A 54 -12.41 1.71 -14.21
CA LEU A 54 -11.85 0.78 -13.23
C LEU A 54 -12.79 0.51 -12.06
N GLU A 55 -13.58 1.50 -11.66
CA GLU A 55 -14.63 1.38 -10.63
C GLU A 55 -15.86 0.63 -11.15
N ALA A 56 -16.16 0.75 -12.44
CA ALA A 56 -17.23 0.00 -13.11
C ALA A 56 -16.87 -1.46 -13.39
N LYS A 57 -15.60 -1.88 -13.25
CA LYS A 57 -15.23 -3.31 -13.28
C LYS A 57 -15.77 -3.99 -12.01
N PRO A 58 -16.51 -5.10 -12.12
CA PRO A 58 -17.20 -5.69 -10.99
C PRO A 58 -16.20 -6.10 -9.90
N GLN A 59 -16.54 -5.75 -8.64
CA GLN A 59 -15.81 -6.07 -7.41
C GLN A 59 -15.52 -7.56 -7.18
N GLY A 60 -15.96 -8.45 -8.08
CA GLY A 60 -15.64 -9.87 -8.10
C GLY A 60 -14.14 -10.13 -8.08
N LEU A 61 -13.35 -9.50 -8.96
CA LEU A 61 -11.92 -9.78 -9.06
C LEU A 61 -11.12 -9.29 -7.84
N LYS A 62 -11.45 -8.12 -7.28
CA LYS A 62 -10.82 -7.63 -6.03
C LYS A 62 -11.19 -8.52 -4.85
N SER A 63 -12.45 -8.95 -4.73
CA SER A 63 -12.88 -9.82 -3.65
C SER A 63 -12.30 -11.23 -3.76
N GLU A 64 -12.15 -11.77 -4.97
CA GLU A 64 -11.49 -13.06 -5.23
C GLU A 64 -9.99 -12.99 -4.96
N LEU A 65 -9.30 -11.93 -5.38
CA LEU A 65 -7.89 -11.72 -5.09
C LEU A 65 -7.63 -11.49 -3.59
N LEU A 66 -8.49 -10.73 -2.90
CA LEU A 66 -8.39 -10.58 -1.45
C LEU A 66 -8.72 -11.88 -0.70
N ARG A 67 -9.68 -12.67 -1.20
CA ARG A 67 -9.99 -14.00 -0.65
C ARG A 67 -8.84 -14.97 -0.89
N SER A 68 -8.23 -14.99 -2.08
CA SER A 68 -7.08 -15.84 -2.39
C SER A 68 -5.86 -15.43 -1.58
N PHE A 69 -5.61 -14.13 -1.41
CA PHE A 69 -4.52 -13.61 -0.57
C PHE A 69 -4.73 -13.92 0.93
N LYS A 70 -5.95 -13.73 1.47
CA LYS A 70 -6.28 -14.11 2.85
C LYS A 70 -6.20 -15.62 3.06
N ARG A 71 -6.63 -16.43 2.09
CA ARG A 71 -6.52 -17.89 2.10
C ARG A 71 -5.04 -18.32 2.12
N ASN A 72 -4.20 -17.66 1.31
CA ASN A 72 -2.76 -17.90 1.29
C ASN A 72 -2.11 -17.51 2.63
N LYS A 73 -2.43 -16.33 3.20
CA LYS A 73 -1.89 -15.92 4.50
C LYS A 73 -2.27 -16.92 5.61
N LYS A 74 -3.53 -17.36 5.65
CA LYS A 74 -3.99 -18.40 6.58
C LYS A 74 -3.20 -19.70 6.42
N GLN A 75 -3.01 -20.18 5.19
CA GLN A 75 -2.23 -21.41 4.94
C GLN A 75 -0.77 -21.26 5.34
N ILE A 76 -0.13 -20.14 4.99
CA ILE A 76 1.27 -19.85 5.36
C ILE A 76 1.45 -19.88 6.87
N ILE A 77 0.55 -19.23 7.63
CA ILE A 77 0.64 -19.20 9.10
C ILE A 77 0.45 -20.60 9.67
N LYS A 78 -0.53 -21.37 9.17
CA LYS A 78 -0.72 -22.77 9.59
C LYS A 78 0.51 -23.62 9.28
N GLN A 79 1.09 -23.52 8.09
CA GLN A 79 2.32 -24.23 7.74
C GLN A 79 3.48 -23.82 8.65
N ARG A 80 3.56 -22.54 9.04
CA ARG A 80 4.59 -22.08 9.97
C ARG A 80 4.41 -22.69 11.36
N ILE A 81 3.17 -22.72 11.89
CA ILE A 81 2.84 -23.42 13.13
C ILE A 81 3.30 -24.88 13.05
N LEU A 82 2.91 -25.59 11.97
CA LEU A 82 3.30 -26.99 11.76
C LEU A 82 4.82 -27.17 11.68
N SER A 83 5.54 -26.24 11.04
CA SER A 83 7.02 -26.29 10.95
C SER A 83 7.70 -26.13 12.30
N LEU A 84 7.13 -25.35 13.22
CA LEU A 84 7.72 -25.11 14.55
C LEU A 84 7.56 -26.31 15.49
N ILE A 85 6.47 -27.07 15.33
CA ILE A 85 6.18 -28.30 16.09
C ILE A 85 6.67 -29.57 15.38
N LYS A 86 7.32 -29.44 14.22
CA LYS A 86 7.84 -30.59 13.49
C LYS A 86 9.04 -31.14 14.25
N GLY A 87 8.88 -32.35 14.80
CA GLY A 87 9.94 -33.06 15.53
C GLY A 87 10.11 -32.63 17.00
N ARG A 88 9.26 -31.74 17.51
CA ARG A 88 9.25 -31.37 18.94
C ARG A 88 7.84 -31.02 19.42
N GLN A 89 7.56 -31.33 20.67
CA GLN A 89 6.36 -30.84 21.35
C GLN A 89 6.62 -29.41 21.80
N MET A 90 5.64 -28.51 21.65
CA MET A 90 5.80 -27.12 22.04
C MET A 90 4.59 -26.61 22.83
N PRO A 91 4.80 -25.96 23.98
CA PRO A 91 3.73 -25.26 24.69
C PRO A 91 3.01 -24.26 23.78
N VAL A 92 1.69 -24.17 23.91
CA VAL A 92 0.87 -23.21 23.14
C VAL A 92 1.33 -21.77 23.39
N ALA A 93 1.80 -21.47 24.61
CA ALA A 93 2.33 -20.17 24.98
C ALA A 93 3.59 -19.80 24.17
N GLU A 94 4.54 -20.73 24.04
CA GLU A 94 5.76 -20.54 23.25
C GLU A 94 5.46 -20.39 21.76
N LEU A 95 4.51 -21.20 21.23
CA LEU A 95 4.03 -21.03 19.86
C LEU A 95 3.40 -19.65 19.62
N LYS A 96 2.61 -19.18 20.60
CA LYS A 96 1.96 -17.87 20.55
C LYS A 96 3.02 -16.76 20.56
N GLU A 97 4.06 -16.87 21.40
CA GLU A 97 5.18 -15.92 21.40
C GLU A 97 5.88 -15.90 20.04
N ALA A 98 6.29 -17.06 19.52
CA ALA A 98 7.01 -17.13 18.25
C ALA A 98 6.21 -16.64 17.02
N ILE A 99 4.87 -16.79 17.02
CA ILE A 99 4.01 -16.45 15.87
C ILE A 99 3.38 -15.07 15.99
N VAL A 100 2.90 -14.71 17.19
CA VAL A 100 2.13 -13.48 17.44
C VAL A 100 3.06 -12.39 17.96
N ASP A 101 3.85 -12.68 18.99
CA ASP A 101 4.58 -11.63 19.71
C ASP A 101 5.89 -11.26 18.99
N ASP A 102 6.69 -12.26 18.57
CA ASP A 102 7.99 -12.04 17.92
C ASP A 102 7.87 -11.67 16.44
N LYS A 103 6.98 -12.36 15.72
CA LYS A 103 6.88 -12.27 14.26
C LYS A 103 5.64 -11.53 13.77
N ASN A 104 4.69 -11.22 14.65
CA ASN A 104 3.46 -10.50 14.34
C ASN A 104 2.71 -11.03 13.09
N TYR A 105 2.68 -12.36 12.92
CA TYR A 105 2.07 -12.97 11.74
C TYR A 105 0.53 -12.87 11.75
N CYS A 106 -0.08 -12.91 12.94
CA CYS A 106 -1.51 -12.70 13.14
C CYS A 106 -1.82 -12.24 14.57
N SER A 107 -3.06 -11.81 14.82
CA SER A 107 -3.51 -11.47 16.17
C SER A 107 -3.67 -12.72 17.05
N LYS A 108 -3.59 -12.54 18.38
CA LYS A 108 -3.79 -13.62 19.38
C LYS A 108 -5.08 -14.43 19.13
N ALA A 109 -6.20 -13.75 18.88
CA ALA A 109 -7.47 -14.43 18.58
C ALA A 109 -7.42 -15.26 17.28
N THR A 110 -6.71 -14.76 16.26
CA THR A 110 -6.55 -15.48 14.99
C THR A 110 -5.66 -16.71 15.16
N PHE A 111 -4.61 -16.59 15.96
CA PHE A 111 -3.72 -17.70 16.28
C PHE A 111 -4.48 -18.87 16.92
N TYR A 112 -5.25 -18.63 17.99
CA TYR A 112 -6.01 -19.70 18.64
C TYR A 112 -7.05 -20.31 17.70
N ARG A 113 -7.72 -19.49 16.87
CA ARG A 113 -8.62 -20.01 15.83
C ARG A 113 -7.92 -20.95 14.86
N TYR A 114 -6.68 -20.66 14.46
CA TYR A 114 -5.93 -21.53 13.55
C TYR A 114 -5.49 -22.83 14.21
N ILE A 115 -5.10 -22.79 15.49
CA ILE A 115 -4.81 -23.99 16.29
C ILE A 115 -6.07 -24.86 16.40
N ASP A 116 -7.21 -24.29 16.77
CA ASP A 116 -8.48 -25.01 16.87
C ASP A 116 -8.89 -25.65 15.55
N GLU A 117 -8.69 -24.94 14.44
CA GLU A 117 -8.95 -25.52 13.13
C GLU A 117 -8.02 -26.70 12.84
N LEU A 118 -6.72 -26.61 13.15
CA LEU A 118 -5.77 -27.72 12.98
C LEU A 118 -6.11 -28.92 13.86
N LYS A 119 -6.62 -28.68 15.08
CA LYS A 119 -7.16 -29.73 15.96
C LYS A 119 -8.39 -30.39 15.38
N LYS A 120 -9.35 -29.59 14.89
CA LYS A 120 -10.60 -30.07 14.29
C LYS A 120 -10.37 -30.96 13.06
N VAL A 121 -9.33 -30.68 12.27
CA VAL A 121 -8.95 -31.54 11.13
C VAL A 121 -8.00 -32.69 11.51
N GLY A 122 -7.68 -32.85 12.80
CA GLY A 122 -6.86 -33.96 13.31
C GLY A 122 -5.37 -33.85 13.02
N ILE A 123 -4.87 -32.71 12.51
CA ILE A 123 -3.45 -32.55 12.17
C ILE A 123 -2.60 -32.40 13.45
N VAL A 124 -3.16 -31.75 14.47
CA VAL A 124 -2.49 -31.54 15.76
C VAL A 124 -3.41 -31.93 16.91
N ASN A 125 -2.82 -32.36 18.02
CA ASN A 125 -3.52 -32.59 19.29
C ASN A 125 -2.93 -31.69 20.39
N SER A 126 -3.72 -31.46 21.42
CA SER A 126 -3.24 -30.85 22.67
C SER A 126 -3.19 -31.89 23.76
N ILE A 127 -2.07 -31.92 24.47
CA ILE A 127 -1.88 -32.68 25.71
C ILE A 127 -1.57 -31.69 26.82
N SER A 128 -2.09 -31.92 28.01
CA SER A 128 -1.76 -31.10 29.18
C SER A 128 -0.60 -31.77 29.92
N ILE A 129 0.52 -31.06 30.04
CA ILE A 129 1.71 -31.49 30.78
C ILE A 129 1.96 -30.43 31.86
N ASP A 130 1.93 -30.81 33.13
CA ASP A 130 2.16 -29.92 34.27
C ASP A 130 1.27 -28.66 34.27
N GLY A 131 0.01 -28.81 33.82
CA GLY A 131 -0.95 -27.71 33.70
C GLY A 131 -0.77 -26.83 32.46
N ASN A 132 0.20 -27.12 31.60
CA ASN A 132 0.43 -26.40 30.34
C ASN A 132 -0.10 -27.18 29.15
N ASP A 133 -0.83 -26.50 28.27
CA ASP A 133 -1.25 -27.06 26.99
C ASP A 133 -0.06 -27.12 26.04
N VAL A 134 0.30 -28.32 25.61
CA VAL A 134 1.36 -28.61 24.66
C VAL A 134 0.75 -29.14 23.36
N ILE A 135 1.20 -28.59 22.23
CA ILE A 135 0.74 -28.99 20.89
C ILE A 135 1.69 -30.02 20.30
N VAL A 136 1.12 -31.09 19.77
CA VAL A 136 1.85 -32.18 19.12
C VAL A 136 1.22 -32.52 17.77
N LEU A 137 2.04 -32.95 16.81
CA LEU A 137 1.54 -33.50 15.54
C LEU A 137 0.88 -34.86 15.79
N THR A 138 -0.28 -35.08 15.19
CA THR A 138 -0.92 -36.40 15.19
C THR A 138 -0.16 -37.30 14.21
N GLN A 139 0.17 -38.53 14.59
CA GLN A 139 0.98 -39.44 13.76
C GLN A 139 0.26 -39.99 12.51
N GLU A 140 -0.98 -39.57 12.24
CA GLU A 140 -1.72 -39.98 11.04
C GLU A 140 -1.76 -38.85 10.01
N LYS A 141 -1.03 -39.05 8.90
CA LYS A 141 -0.97 -38.24 7.66
C LYS A 141 0.00 -37.06 7.66
N ALA A 142 1.29 -37.39 7.53
CA ALA A 142 2.24 -36.54 6.83
C ALA A 142 2.35 -36.98 5.36
N VAL A 143 1.42 -36.52 4.51
CA VAL A 143 1.63 -36.47 3.05
C VAL A 143 1.16 -35.10 2.58
N PHE A 144 2.12 -34.22 2.30
CA PHE A 144 1.99 -33.08 1.40
C PHE A 144 3.27 -33.01 0.58
#